data_AF-A0A818PC80-F1
#
_entry.id   AF-A0A818PC80-F1
#
_cell.length_a   1.000
_cell.length_b   1.000
_cell.length_c   1.000
_cell.angle_alpha   90.00
_cell.angle_beta   90.00
_cell.angle_gamma   90.00
#
_symmetry.space_group_name_H-M   'P 1'
#
loop_
_entity.id
_entity.type
_entity.pdbx_description
1 polymer ?
#
loop_
_entity_poly.entity_id
_entity_poly.type
_entity_poly.pdbx_seq_one_letter_code
_entity_poly.pdbx_strand_id
1 'polypeptide(L)'
;MGGDKVVIYGEWCGGNIQKHVAISGLPLMFVIFKVKIVNQSETTAHTADADNQEQEQKPVRTYWLDPKEWTNIKWHEYSIYNILDFPTYTIDIDFNNAELSQDILTKIAEQVEQQCPVGTYFNRLGIGEGVVWTEWVQTRGNLTFKVKGRQHLVTQAKGLVSVKATRFADVGEFIEYACTENRMYQGLDYMREQNVSIEMNTMNIFLKWLREDICKEEKDTMNVSNISATKINEAIRKKAETWYKKKVANKRKRNKRKQKNY
;
A
#
# COMPACT_ATOMS: atom_id res chain seq x y z
N MET A 1 34.51 -5.23 8.65
CA MET A 1 34.12 -5.25 7.22
C MET A 1 32.62 -5.02 7.16
N GLY A 2 32.21 -3.80 6.82
CA GLY A 2 30.81 -3.47 6.62
C GLY A 2 30.50 -3.48 5.13
N GLY A 3 29.95 -4.59 4.62
CA GLY A 3 29.57 -4.68 3.21
C GLY A 3 28.35 -3.82 2.90
N ASP A 4 28.20 -3.43 1.63
CA ASP A 4 26.99 -2.79 1.13
C ASP A 4 25.76 -3.67 1.42
N LYS A 5 24.68 -3.05 1.89
CA LYS A 5 23.41 -3.75 2.14
C LYS A 5 22.49 -3.56 0.95
N VAL A 6 21.97 -4.68 0.43
CA VAL A 6 20.88 -4.67 -0.55
C VAL A 6 19.56 -4.83 0.21
N VAL A 7 18.65 -3.89 0.01
CA VAL A 7 17.30 -3.92 0.58
C VAL A 7 16.30 -4.14 -0.55
N ILE A 8 15.62 -5.28 -0.51
CA ILE A 8 14.61 -5.68 -1.51
C ILE A 8 13.22 -5.44 -0.90
N TYR A 9 12.42 -4.63 -1.58
CA TYR A 9 11.03 -4.37 -1.24
C TYR A 9 10.11 -5.12 -2.20
N GLY A 10 9.06 -5.71 -1.66
CA GLY A 10 8.09 -6.46 -2.42
C GLY A 10 6.79 -6.67 -1.66
N GLU A 11 5.79 -7.17 -2.37
CA GLU A 11 4.47 -7.47 -1.86
C GLU A 11 4.35 -8.96 -1.57
N TRP A 12 4.01 -9.31 -0.32
CA TRP A 12 3.68 -10.69 0.05
C TRP A 12 2.19 -10.92 -0.18
N CYS A 13 1.84 -11.70 -1.20
CA CYS A 13 0.47 -11.82 -1.69
C CYS A 13 0.07 -13.26 -2.03
N GLY A 14 -1.18 -13.44 -2.46
CA GLY A 14 -1.78 -14.76 -2.67
C GLY A 14 -2.44 -15.33 -1.41
N GLY A 15 -2.71 -16.63 -1.42
CA GLY A 15 -3.36 -17.34 -0.34
C GLY A 15 -4.69 -16.71 0.08
N ASN A 16 -4.93 -16.59 1.38
CA ASN A 16 -6.14 -15.96 1.92
C ASN A 16 -5.87 -14.58 2.54
N ILE A 17 -4.80 -13.90 2.11
CA ILE A 17 -4.39 -12.60 2.65
C ILE A 17 -5.47 -11.56 2.32
N GLN A 18 -5.58 -11.18 1.05
CA GLN A 18 -6.64 -10.30 0.56
C GLN A 18 -7.77 -11.11 -0.07
N LYS A 19 -8.97 -10.53 -0.06
CA LYS A 19 -10.17 -11.12 -0.68
C LYS A 19 -10.66 -10.25 -1.81
N HIS A 20 -11.44 -10.85 -2.71
CA HIS A 20 -12.09 -10.15 -3.82
C HIS A 20 -11.13 -9.54 -4.86
N VAL A 21 -9.84 -9.87 -4.81
CA VAL A 21 -8.85 -9.56 -5.86
C VAL A 21 -8.51 -10.81 -6.65
N ALA A 22 -8.08 -10.65 -7.90
CA ALA A 22 -7.77 -11.77 -8.79
C ALA A 22 -6.75 -12.76 -8.21
N ILE A 23 -5.77 -12.26 -7.46
CA ILE A 23 -4.70 -13.08 -6.89
C ILE A 23 -5.11 -13.84 -5.62
N SER A 24 -6.30 -13.59 -5.08
CA SER A 24 -6.80 -14.23 -3.86
C SER A 24 -6.94 -15.74 -4.06
N GLY A 25 -6.20 -16.57 -3.33
CA GLY A 25 -6.24 -18.02 -3.41
C GLY A 25 -5.26 -18.63 -4.41
N LEU A 26 -4.43 -17.84 -5.08
CA LEU A 26 -3.21 -18.33 -5.72
C LEU A 26 -2.20 -18.80 -4.64
N PRO A 27 -1.14 -19.55 -5.00
CA PRO A 27 -0.03 -19.82 -4.08
C PRO A 27 0.51 -18.53 -3.47
N LEU A 28 1.01 -18.62 -2.23
CA LEU A 28 1.69 -17.49 -1.60
C LEU A 28 2.95 -17.15 -2.39
N MET A 29 3.17 -15.86 -2.63
CA MET A 29 4.28 -15.37 -3.43
C MET A 29 4.78 -14.03 -2.94
N PHE A 30 6.04 -13.72 -3.25
CA PHE A 30 6.65 -12.42 -3.01
C PHE A 30 6.91 -11.73 -4.35
N VAL A 31 6.31 -10.56 -4.59
CA VAL A 31 6.49 -9.79 -5.82
C VAL A 31 7.38 -8.58 -5.55
N ILE A 32 8.62 -8.62 -6.03
CA ILE A 32 9.62 -7.56 -5.86
C ILE A 32 9.22 -6.33 -6.69
N PHE A 33 9.17 -5.15 -6.09
CA PHE A 33 8.84 -3.91 -6.80
C PHE A 33 9.87 -2.79 -6.67
N LYS A 34 10.78 -2.83 -5.69
CA LYS A 34 11.85 -1.82 -5.51
C LYS A 34 13.09 -2.45 -4.88
N VAL A 35 14.27 -2.00 -5.32
CA VAL A 35 15.57 -2.42 -4.75
C VAL A 35 16.39 -1.18 -4.39
N LYS A 36 17.01 -1.20 -3.22
CA LYS A 36 17.80 -0.09 -2.68
C LYS A 36 19.17 -0.58 -2.21
N ILE A 37 20.21 0.16 -2.55
CA ILE A 37 21.56 -0.06 -2.03
C ILE A 37 21.81 0.90 -0.87
N VAL A 38 22.39 0.38 0.22
CA VAL A 38 22.83 1.16 1.39
C VAL A 38 24.31 0.87 1.61
N ASN A 39 25.17 1.79 1.18
CA ASN A 39 26.61 1.69 1.37
C ASN A 39 26.96 2.08 2.81
N GLN A 40 27.65 1.21 3.54
CA GLN A 40 28.16 1.59 4.86
C GLN A 40 29.32 2.56 4.70
N SER A 41 29.45 3.51 5.63
CA SER A 41 30.63 4.37 5.68
C SER A 41 31.86 3.51 5.94
N GLU A 42 32.85 3.58 5.06
CA GLU A 42 34.19 3.06 5.36
C GLU A 42 34.92 4.10 6.22
N THR A 43 35.31 3.73 7.43
CA THR A 43 36.36 4.45 8.15
C THR A 43 37.70 3.96 7.61
N THR A 44 38.37 4.74 6.77
CA THR A 44 39.74 4.44 6.37
C THR A 44 40.66 4.72 7.57
N ALA A 45 41.13 3.67 8.24
CA ALA A 45 42.19 3.78 9.22
C ALA A 45 43.50 4.08 8.47
N HIS A 46 43.91 5.36 8.44
CA HIS A 46 45.26 5.72 8.01
C HIS A 46 46.24 5.32 9.12
N THR A 47 47.06 4.30 8.86
CA THR A 47 48.22 3.98 9.70
C THR A 47 49.32 5.02 9.52
N ALA A 48 49.84 5.51 10.65
CA ALA A 48 51.03 6.35 10.86
C ALA A 48 50.88 7.83 10.48
N ASP A 49 50.52 8.69 11.43
CA ASP A 49 51.44 9.29 12.42
C ASP A 49 50.63 10.18 13.39
N ALA A 50 51.06 10.17 14.66
CA ALA A 50 50.44 10.95 15.72
C ALA A 50 50.71 12.44 15.48
N ASP A 51 49.65 13.22 15.24
CA ASP A 51 49.37 14.43 16.03
C ASP A 51 48.27 15.33 15.44
N ASN A 52 47.68 15.05 14.28
CA ASN A 52 46.44 15.70 13.85
C ASN A 52 45.64 14.80 12.89
N GLN A 53 44.46 14.31 13.30
CA GLN A 53 43.55 13.63 12.39
C GLN A 53 42.11 14.14 12.56
N GLU A 54 41.62 14.91 11.59
CA GLU A 54 40.20 14.97 11.28
C GLU A 54 39.82 13.64 10.64
N GLN A 55 38.93 12.88 11.28
CA GLN A 55 38.40 11.65 10.71
C GLN A 55 37.46 12.00 9.55
N GLU A 56 37.91 11.82 8.31
CA GLU A 56 37.06 12.03 7.14
C GLU A 56 36.10 10.83 6.98
N GLN A 57 34.91 10.93 7.58
CA GLN A 57 33.86 9.92 7.41
C GLN A 57 33.23 10.07 6.02
N LYS A 58 33.46 9.09 5.13
CA LYS A 58 32.73 9.05 3.84
C LYS A 58 31.22 8.93 4.11
N PRO A 59 30.37 9.76 3.47
CA PRO A 59 28.94 9.73 3.70
C PRO A 59 28.34 8.40 3.23
N VAL A 60 27.47 7.82 4.06
CA VAL A 60 26.60 6.68 3.70
C VAL A 60 25.80 7.06 2.45
N ARG A 61 26.03 6.35 1.34
CA ARG A 61 25.24 6.54 0.11
C ARG A 61 24.08 5.55 0.11
N THR A 62 22.86 6.06 0.01
CA THR A 62 21.64 5.27 -0.15
C THR A 62 20.95 5.67 -1.43
N TYR A 63 20.70 4.74 -2.35
CA TYR A 63 20.04 5.02 -3.63
C TYR A 63 19.18 3.84 -4.10
N TRP A 64 18.14 4.17 -4.86
CA TRP A 64 17.27 3.19 -5.52
C TRP A 64 17.91 2.74 -6.83
N LEU A 65 17.83 1.44 -7.14
CA LEU A 65 18.22 0.92 -8.44
C LEU A 65 17.12 1.19 -9.47
N ASP A 66 17.52 1.56 -10.69
CA ASP A 66 16.62 1.67 -11.84
C ASP A 66 16.01 0.27 -12.12
N PRO A 67 14.70 0.17 -12.44
CA PRO A 67 14.05 -1.09 -12.81
C PRO A 67 14.86 -1.98 -13.76
N LYS A 68 15.57 -1.38 -14.72
CA LYS A 68 16.38 -2.10 -15.70
C LYS A 68 17.53 -2.88 -15.05
N GLU A 69 18.06 -2.39 -13.93
CA GLU A 69 19.20 -2.97 -13.21
C GLU A 69 18.83 -4.22 -12.40
N TRP A 70 17.55 -4.44 -12.11
CA TRP A 70 17.09 -5.56 -11.28
C TRP A 70 16.01 -6.44 -11.94
N THR A 71 15.89 -6.40 -13.28
CA THR A 71 15.00 -7.27 -14.07
C THR A 71 15.19 -8.77 -13.82
N ASN A 72 16.41 -9.18 -13.48
CA ASN A 72 16.78 -10.57 -13.25
C ASN A 72 16.67 -11.00 -11.77
N ILE A 73 16.32 -10.08 -10.86
CA ILE A 73 16.11 -10.42 -9.45
C ILE A 73 14.72 -11.04 -9.31
N LYS A 74 14.67 -12.37 -9.40
CA LYS A 74 13.49 -13.24 -9.28
C LYS A 74 13.91 -14.70 -9.10
N TRP A 75 13.04 -15.48 -8.48
CA TRP A 75 13.20 -16.93 -8.28
C TRP A 75 11.82 -17.59 -8.30
N HIS A 76 11.31 -17.86 -9.50
CA HIS A 76 9.95 -18.38 -9.70
C HIS A 76 9.75 -19.75 -9.01
N GLU A 77 10.80 -20.56 -8.92
CA GLU A 77 10.81 -21.84 -8.22
C GLU A 77 10.53 -21.71 -6.71
N TYR A 78 10.79 -20.54 -6.13
CA TYR A 78 10.47 -20.20 -4.75
C TYR A 78 9.28 -19.25 -4.62
N SER A 79 8.49 -19.09 -5.69
CA SER A 79 7.38 -18.13 -5.77
C SER A 79 7.82 -16.68 -5.49
N ILE A 80 9.03 -16.31 -5.91
CA ILE A 80 9.53 -14.94 -5.89
C ILE A 80 9.52 -14.41 -7.32
N TYR A 81 8.67 -13.42 -7.56
CA TYR A 81 8.48 -12.80 -8.87
C TYR A 81 9.03 -11.38 -8.86
N ASN A 82 9.35 -10.88 -10.04
CA ASN A 82 9.65 -9.48 -10.26
C ASN A 82 8.38 -8.77 -10.75
N ILE A 83 8.11 -7.53 -10.31
CA ILE A 83 6.97 -6.76 -10.83
C ILE A 83 7.05 -6.59 -12.36
N LEU A 84 8.27 -6.61 -12.91
CA LEU A 84 8.55 -6.55 -14.34
C LEU A 84 8.26 -7.86 -15.09
N ASP A 85 7.92 -8.95 -14.39
CA ASP A 85 7.36 -10.16 -15.01
C ASP A 85 5.90 -9.95 -15.47
N PHE A 86 5.27 -8.86 -15.03
CA PHE A 86 3.89 -8.51 -15.35
C PHE A 86 3.82 -7.22 -16.20
N PRO A 87 2.71 -6.96 -16.90
CA PRO A 87 2.50 -5.71 -17.62
C PRO A 87 2.79 -4.46 -16.79
N THR A 88 3.63 -3.57 -17.33
CA THR A 88 3.96 -2.24 -16.78
C THR A 88 3.50 -1.13 -17.73
N TYR A 89 3.40 0.09 -17.21
CA TYR A 89 2.89 1.25 -17.93
C TYR A 89 3.86 2.43 -17.80
N THR A 90 3.86 3.32 -18.78
CA THR A 90 4.63 4.57 -18.77
C THR A 90 3.81 5.66 -19.43
N ILE A 91 3.79 6.84 -18.82
CA ILE A 91 3.13 8.04 -19.33
C ILE A 91 3.98 9.27 -19.01
N ASP A 92 3.83 10.32 -19.82
CA ASP A 92 4.34 11.65 -19.51
C ASP A 92 3.22 12.47 -18.84
N ILE A 93 3.54 13.13 -17.73
CA ILE A 93 2.59 13.99 -17.01
C ILE A 93 2.77 15.43 -17.46
N ASP A 94 1.79 15.97 -18.18
CA ASP A 94 1.74 17.40 -18.49
C ASP A 94 1.06 18.15 -17.35
N PHE A 95 1.86 18.82 -16.52
CA PHE A 95 1.34 19.65 -15.42
C PHE A 95 0.58 20.89 -15.89
N ASN A 96 0.73 21.33 -17.15
CA ASN A 96 -0.05 22.42 -17.70
C ASN A 96 -1.45 21.96 -18.14
N ASN A 97 -1.63 20.67 -18.42
CA ASN A 97 -2.89 20.05 -18.82
C ASN A 97 -3.16 18.82 -17.94
N ALA A 98 -3.26 19.04 -16.62
CA ALA A 98 -3.32 17.97 -15.64
C ALA A 98 -4.54 17.05 -15.81
N GLU A 99 -5.68 17.55 -16.30
CA GLU A 99 -6.87 16.71 -16.52
C GLU A 99 -6.62 15.61 -17.56
N LEU A 100 -5.88 15.90 -18.64
CA LEU A 100 -5.54 14.89 -19.66
C LEU A 100 -4.71 13.75 -19.07
N SER A 101 -3.76 14.09 -18.20
CA SER A 101 -2.94 13.09 -17.50
C SER A 101 -3.78 12.26 -16.54
N GLN A 102 -4.74 12.88 -15.84
CA GLN A 102 -5.66 12.17 -14.94
C GLN A 102 -6.57 11.19 -15.68
N ASP A 103 -7.06 11.55 -16.87
CA ASP A 103 -7.91 10.68 -17.67
C ASP A 103 -7.17 9.40 -18.09
N ILE A 104 -5.90 9.54 -18.53
CA ILE A 104 -5.06 8.39 -18.89
C ILE A 104 -4.79 7.51 -17.68
N LEU A 105 -4.36 8.10 -16.56
CA LEU A 105 -4.12 7.40 -15.30
C LEU A 105 -5.36 6.62 -14.84
N THR A 106 -6.54 7.27 -14.90
CA THR A 106 -7.81 6.66 -14.52
C THR A 106 -8.17 5.50 -15.43
N LYS A 107 -8.06 5.69 -16.75
CA LYS A 107 -8.36 4.64 -17.73
C LYS A 107 -7.50 3.39 -17.53
N ILE A 108 -6.21 3.57 -17.24
CA ILE A 108 -5.30 2.45 -16.94
C ILE A 108 -5.74 1.72 -15.66
N ALA A 109 -6.07 2.47 -14.59
CA ALA A 109 -6.56 1.86 -13.36
C ALA A 109 -7.88 1.11 -13.55
N GLU A 110 -8.80 1.64 -14.37
CA GLU A 110 -10.05 0.96 -14.74
C GLU A 110 -9.80 -0.32 -15.55
N GLN A 111 -8.82 -0.33 -16.46
CA GLN A 111 -8.42 -1.54 -17.20
C GLN A 111 -7.85 -2.60 -16.26
N VAL A 112 -6.97 -2.21 -15.34
CA VAL A 112 -6.42 -3.11 -14.30
C VAL A 112 -7.53 -3.64 -13.39
N GLU A 113 -8.52 -2.82 -13.04
CA GLU A 113 -9.67 -3.26 -12.26
C GLU A 113 -10.57 -4.22 -13.03
N GLN A 114 -10.77 -4.03 -14.33
CA GLN A 114 -11.53 -4.99 -15.14
C GLN A 114 -10.84 -6.34 -15.21
N GLN A 115 -9.52 -6.35 -15.36
CA GLN A 115 -8.73 -7.57 -15.44
C GLN A 115 -7.33 -7.36 -14.85
N CYS A 116 -7.07 -8.03 -13.73
CA CYS A 116 -5.78 -7.94 -13.06
C CYS A 116 -4.65 -8.50 -13.94
N PRO A 117 -3.57 -7.74 -14.23
CA PRO A 117 -2.45 -8.22 -15.03
C PRO A 117 -1.72 -9.40 -14.35
N VAL A 118 -1.52 -9.32 -13.03
CA VAL A 118 -0.90 -10.40 -12.24
C VAL A 118 -1.80 -11.65 -12.24
N GLY A 119 -3.11 -11.48 -12.04
CA GLY A 119 -4.06 -12.59 -12.11
C GLY A 119 -4.04 -13.27 -13.48
N THR A 120 -4.03 -12.48 -14.55
CA THR A 120 -3.98 -12.97 -15.94
C THR A 120 -2.73 -13.82 -16.19
N TYR A 121 -1.57 -13.40 -15.70
CA TYR A 121 -0.33 -14.17 -15.79
C TYR A 121 -0.48 -15.59 -15.20
N PHE A 122 -1.25 -15.73 -14.11
CA PHE A 122 -1.57 -17.02 -13.49
C PHE A 122 -2.86 -17.67 -14.01
N ASN A 123 -3.34 -17.29 -15.19
CA ASN A 123 -4.58 -17.78 -15.80
C ASN A 123 -5.81 -17.60 -14.91
N ARG A 124 -5.86 -16.50 -14.17
CA ARG A 124 -6.92 -16.19 -13.23
C ARG A 124 -7.62 -14.89 -13.57
N LEU A 125 -8.92 -15.01 -13.87
CA LEU A 125 -9.80 -13.88 -14.07
C LEU A 125 -10.17 -13.24 -12.73
N GLY A 126 -10.32 -11.92 -12.74
CA GLY A 126 -10.71 -11.15 -11.58
C GLY A 126 -10.13 -9.75 -11.60
N ILE A 127 -10.56 -8.95 -10.63
CA ILE A 127 -10.23 -7.53 -10.58
C ILE A 127 -8.83 -7.30 -9.99
N GLY A 128 -8.13 -6.29 -10.53
CA GLY A 128 -6.91 -5.74 -9.95
C GLY A 128 -7.19 -4.45 -9.17
N GLU A 129 -6.29 -4.10 -8.25
CA GLU A 129 -6.51 -2.94 -7.38
C GLU A 129 -6.23 -1.61 -8.07
N GLY A 130 -5.19 -1.56 -8.91
CA GLY A 130 -4.72 -0.34 -9.54
C GLY A 130 -3.24 -0.39 -9.92
N VAL A 131 -2.64 0.79 -10.08
CA VAL A 131 -1.24 0.95 -10.50
C VAL A 131 -0.50 1.90 -9.56
N VAL A 132 0.73 1.55 -9.22
CA VAL A 132 1.68 2.44 -8.53
C VAL A 132 2.59 3.09 -9.58
N TRP A 133 2.65 4.42 -9.57
CA TRP A 133 3.45 5.24 -10.45
C TRP A 133 4.67 5.75 -9.70
N THR A 134 5.86 5.62 -10.29
CA THR A 134 7.12 6.11 -9.72
C THR A 134 7.90 6.85 -10.79
N GLU A 135 8.39 8.04 -10.45
CA GLU A 135 9.36 8.76 -11.26
C GLU A 135 10.77 8.23 -10.96
N TRP A 136 11.41 7.58 -11.93
CA TRP A 136 12.73 6.98 -11.74
C TRP A 136 13.90 7.93 -12.01
N VAL A 137 13.70 8.97 -12.83
CA VAL A 137 14.72 9.99 -13.15
C VAL A 137 14.93 10.98 -11.97
N GLN A 138 14.03 10.95 -10.97
CA GLN A 138 14.07 11.78 -9.77
C GLN A 138 14.20 13.29 -10.05
N THR A 139 13.64 13.80 -11.15
CA THR A 139 13.74 15.23 -11.50
C THR A 139 13.09 16.12 -10.45
N ARG A 140 12.12 15.59 -9.69
CA ARG A 140 11.47 16.26 -8.55
C ARG A 140 11.54 15.43 -7.26
N GLY A 141 12.67 14.77 -7.02
CA GLY A 141 12.85 13.87 -5.87
C GLY A 141 12.14 12.52 -6.07
N ASN A 142 11.73 11.86 -4.98
CA ASN A 142 11.04 10.56 -5.05
C ASN A 142 9.53 10.76 -5.22
N LEU A 143 9.07 11.07 -6.44
CA LEU A 143 7.63 11.11 -6.73
C LEU A 143 7.08 9.69 -6.88
N THR A 144 6.18 9.29 -5.98
CA THR A 144 5.47 8.01 -6.07
C THR A 144 4.02 8.19 -5.61
N PHE A 145 3.08 7.72 -6.41
CA PHE A 145 1.65 7.75 -6.07
C PHE A 145 0.94 6.51 -6.62
N LYS A 146 -0.28 6.25 -6.13
CA LYS A 146 -1.10 5.10 -6.54
C LYS A 146 -2.41 5.60 -7.14
N VAL A 147 -2.86 4.97 -8.22
CA VAL A 147 -4.19 5.18 -8.79
C VAL A 147 -4.93 3.86 -8.75
N LYS A 148 -6.09 3.84 -8.10
CA LYS A 148 -6.87 2.63 -7.84
C LYS A 148 -8.18 2.65 -8.62
N GLY A 149 -8.64 1.47 -9.01
CA GLY A 149 -9.97 1.29 -9.57
C GLY A 149 -11.07 1.66 -8.57
N ARG A 150 -12.28 1.91 -9.09
CA ARG A 150 -13.40 2.45 -8.30
C ARG A 150 -13.84 1.50 -7.18
N GLN A 151 -13.79 0.19 -7.40
CA GLN A 151 -14.17 -0.81 -6.42
C GLN A 151 -13.17 -0.91 -5.26
N HIS A 152 -11.95 -0.41 -5.44
CA HIS A 152 -10.89 -0.41 -4.44
C HIS A 152 -10.70 0.94 -3.74
N LEU A 153 -11.53 1.94 -4.08
CA LEU A 153 -11.56 3.21 -3.36
C LEU A 153 -12.02 3.00 -1.91
N VAL A 154 -11.35 3.73 -1.02
CA VAL A 154 -11.59 3.71 0.43
C VAL A 154 -12.46 4.88 0.88
N THR A 155 -12.78 5.80 -0.03
CA THR A 155 -13.67 6.94 0.20
C THR A 155 -14.89 6.86 -0.71
N GLN A 156 -15.96 7.56 -0.34
CA GLN A 156 -17.20 7.67 -1.14
C GLN A 156 -17.12 8.74 -2.24
N ALA A 157 -15.94 9.05 -2.77
CA ALA A 157 -15.77 10.09 -3.79
C ALA A 157 -16.61 9.78 -5.04
N LYS A 158 -17.39 10.77 -5.50
CA LYS A 158 -18.20 10.66 -6.73
C LYS A 158 -17.39 11.18 -7.91
N GLY A 159 -16.91 10.29 -8.78
CA GLY A 159 -16.25 10.64 -10.04
C GLY A 159 -14.73 10.73 -9.98
N LEU A 160 -14.13 11.40 -10.97
CA LEU A 160 -12.69 11.68 -11.05
C LEU A 160 -12.26 12.47 -9.80
N VAL A 161 -11.13 12.07 -9.20
CA VAL A 161 -10.61 12.70 -7.99
C VAL A 161 -10.37 14.18 -8.26
N SER A 162 -11.13 15.04 -7.58
CA SER A 162 -10.91 16.48 -7.60
C SER A 162 -9.49 16.78 -7.12
N VAL A 163 -8.78 17.64 -7.86
CA VAL A 163 -7.46 18.15 -7.45
C VAL A 163 -7.52 18.89 -6.10
N LYS A 164 -8.71 19.37 -5.70
CA LYS A 164 -8.93 20.08 -4.43
C LYS A 164 -9.58 19.16 -3.41
N ALA A 165 -9.07 19.22 -2.18
CA ALA A 165 -9.66 18.55 -1.02
C ALA A 165 -11.12 19.00 -0.79
N THR A 166 -11.96 18.05 -0.39
CA THR A 166 -13.39 18.30 -0.12
C THR A 166 -13.55 18.87 1.30
N ARG A 167 -14.45 19.84 1.46
CA ARG A 167 -14.80 20.40 2.78
C ARG A 167 -16.10 19.75 3.29
N PHE A 168 -16.06 19.24 4.52
CA PHE A 168 -17.23 18.68 5.21
C PHE A 168 -17.77 19.64 6.26
N ALA A 169 -19.10 19.63 6.49
CA ALA A 169 -19.75 20.52 7.45
C ALA A 169 -19.51 20.06 8.90
N ASP A 170 -19.50 18.74 9.12
CA ASP A 170 -19.31 18.16 10.44
C ASP A 170 -18.56 16.80 10.42
N VAL A 171 -18.29 16.30 11.64
CA VAL A 171 -17.60 15.03 11.87
C VAL A 171 -18.40 13.84 11.32
N GLY A 172 -19.73 13.87 11.39
CA GLY A 172 -20.59 12.79 10.90
C GLY A 172 -20.44 12.59 9.40
N GLU A 173 -20.54 13.67 8.61
CA GLU A 173 -20.36 13.64 7.16
C GLU A 173 -18.96 13.13 6.77
N PHE A 174 -17.93 13.63 7.44
CA PHE A 174 -16.55 13.19 7.22
C PHE A 174 -16.38 11.68 7.49
N ILE A 175 -17.03 11.14 8.52
CA ILE A 175 -16.95 9.72 8.89
C ILE A 175 -17.71 8.83 7.90
N GLU A 176 -18.82 9.31 7.32
CA GLU A 176 -19.49 8.60 6.24
C GLU A 176 -18.64 8.56 4.96
N TYR A 177 -17.94 9.65 4.66
CA TYR A 177 -17.02 9.71 3.54
C TYR A 177 -15.76 8.84 3.73
N ALA A 178 -15.10 8.94 4.89
CA ALA A 178 -13.77 8.39 5.12
C ALA A 178 -13.77 7.00 5.77
N CYS A 179 -14.75 6.65 6.61
CA CYS A 179 -14.78 5.37 7.32
C CYS A 179 -15.70 4.36 6.61
N THR A 180 -15.30 3.98 5.39
CA THR A 180 -16.08 3.09 4.52
C THR A 180 -15.89 1.61 4.87
N GLU A 181 -16.80 0.74 4.40
CA GLU A 181 -16.61 -0.70 4.53
C GLU A 181 -15.33 -1.19 3.82
N ASN A 182 -15.00 -0.65 2.65
CA ASN A 182 -13.77 -0.98 1.94
C ASN A 182 -12.53 -0.69 2.77
N ARG A 183 -12.45 0.50 3.40
CA ARG A 183 -11.35 0.84 4.29
C ARG A 183 -11.29 -0.09 5.50
N MET A 184 -12.44 -0.49 6.04
CA MET A 184 -12.50 -1.50 7.12
C MET A 184 -12.06 -2.89 6.66
N TYR A 185 -12.35 -3.31 5.42
CA TYR A 185 -11.83 -4.55 4.87
C TYR A 185 -10.31 -4.52 4.70
N GLN A 186 -9.75 -3.40 4.21
CA GLN A 186 -8.30 -3.23 4.14
C GLN A 186 -7.65 -3.34 5.52
N GLY A 187 -8.29 -2.84 6.58
CA GLY A 187 -7.79 -3.04 7.93
C GLY A 187 -7.81 -4.50 8.39
N LEU A 188 -8.76 -5.30 7.93
CA LEU A 188 -8.74 -6.75 8.18
C LEU A 188 -7.69 -7.48 7.35
N ASP A 189 -7.32 -6.95 6.19
CA ASP A 189 -6.29 -7.52 5.33
C ASP A 189 -4.91 -7.22 5.92
N TYR A 190 -4.66 -5.99 6.38
CA TYR A 190 -3.49 -5.63 7.18
C TYR A 190 -3.31 -6.57 8.38
N MET A 191 -4.37 -6.88 9.12
CA MET A 191 -4.28 -7.84 10.23
C MET A 191 -3.76 -9.21 9.77
N ARG A 192 -4.20 -9.70 8.59
CA ARG A 192 -3.76 -11.01 8.08
C ARG A 192 -2.32 -10.97 7.57
N GLU A 193 -1.91 -9.86 6.95
CA GLU A 193 -0.52 -9.62 6.54
C GLU A 193 0.42 -9.66 7.75
N GLN A 194 -0.03 -9.12 8.90
CA GLN A 194 0.70 -9.18 10.17
C GLN A 194 0.51 -10.50 10.94
N ASN A 195 -0.12 -11.51 10.31
CA ASN A 195 -0.44 -12.81 10.92
C ASN A 195 -1.27 -12.71 12.22
N VAL A 196 -2.10 -11.67 12.34
CA VAL A 196 -3.00 -11.44 13.47
C VAL A 196 -4.37 -12.05 13.19
N SER A 197 -4.87 -12.89 14.09
CA SER A 197 -6.20 -13.48 13.96
C SER A 197 -7.30 -12.44 14.16
N ILE A 198 -8.39 -12.53 13.39
CA ILE A 198 -9.54 -11.63 13.54
C ILE A 198 -10.45 -12.15 14.67
N GLU A 199 -10.31 -11.56 15.86
CA GLU A 199 -10.95 -11.93 17.12
C GLU A 199 -11.21 -10.70 18.03
N MET A 200 -12.09 -10.83 19.03
CA MET A 200 -12.47 -9.70 19.89
C MET A 200 -11.30 -9.06 20.66
N ASN A 201 -10.33 -9.86 21.09
CA ASN A 201 -9.11 -9.42 21.79
C ASN A 201 -8.14 -8.64 20.88
N THR A 202 -8.25 -8.80 19.55
CA THR A 202 -7.39 -8.12 18.56
C THR A 202 -8.04 -6.88 17.92
N MET A 203 -9.26 -6.53 18.34
CA MET A 203 -10.02 -5.40 17.77
C MET A 203 -9.30 -4.06 17.93
N ASN A 204 -8.51 -3.89 18.99
CA ASN A 204 -7.71 -2.68 19.21
C ASN A 204 -6.63 -2.46 18.12
N ILE A 205 -6.03 -3.55 17.61
CA ILE A 205 -5.03 -3.49 16.51
C ILE A 205 -5.71 -2.95 15.24
N PHE A 206 -6.88 -3.48 14.91
CA PHE A 206 -7.71 -3.01 13.80
C PHE A 206 -8.09 -1.52 13.93
N LEU A 207 -8.61 -1.12 15.09
CA LEU A 207 -9.04 0.26 15.34
C LEU A 207 -7.86 1.25 15.27
N LYS A 208 -6.69 0.84 15.77
CA LYS A 208 -5.46 1.63 15.70
C LYS A 208 -5.07 1.87 14.23
N TRP A 209 -4.98 0.80 13.44
CA TRP A 209 -4.64 0.89 12.02
C TRP A 209 -5.65 1.78 11.26
N LEU A 210 -6.95 1.55 11.46
CA LEU A 210 -7.99 2.29 10.72
C LEU A 210 -7.95 3.79 10.99
N ARG A 211 -7.71 4.18 12.25
CA ARG A 211 -7.54 5.59 12.62
C ARG A 211 -6.29 6.18 11.97
N GLU A 212 -5.17 5.46 12.04
CA GLU A 212 -3.90 5.92 11.47
C GLU A 212 -4.00 6.07 9.94
N ASP A 213 -4.68 5.16 9.26
CA ASP A 213 -4.97 5.22 7.83
C ASP A 213 -5.83 6.44 7.49
N ILE A 214 -6.99 6.63 8.16
CA ILE A 214 -7.88 7.78 7.92
C ILE A 214 -7.15 9.10 8.17
N CYS A 215 -6.45 9.24 9.29
CA CYS A 215 -5.74 10.48 9.62
C CYS A 215 -4.62 10.80 8.63
N LYS A 216 -3.97 9.77 8.06
CA LYS A 216 -2.88 9.93 7.10
C LYS A 216 -3.41 10.27 5.71
N GLU A 217 -4.35 9.48 5.19
CA GLU A 217 -4.87 9.62 3.82
C GLU A 217 -5.81 10.83 3.69
N GLU A 218 -6.48 11.26 4.76
CA GLU A 218 -7.45 12.38 4.73
C GLU A 218 -6.95 13.67 5.39
N LYS A 219 -5.63 13.81 5.61
CA LYS A 219 -5.06 14.96 6.32
C LYS A 219 -5.51 16.31 5.73
N ASP A 220 -5.49 16.43 4.40
CA ASP A 220 -5.84 17.68 3.73
C ASP A 220 -7.34 17.99 3.82
N THR A 221 -8.17 16.96 3.64
CA THR A 221 -9.62 17.01 3.85
C THR A 221 -9.97 17.46 5.27
N MET A 222 -9.28 16.91 6.28
CA MET A 222 -9.45 17.29 7.68
C MET A 222 -9.05 18.74 7.94
N ASN A 223 -7.94 19.19 7.36
CA ASN A 223 -7.46 20.57 7.48
C ASN A 223 -8.46 21.57 6.89
N VAL A 224 -8.91 21.32 5.65
CA VAL A 224 -9.91 22.19 4.97
C VAL A 224 -11.25 22.19 5.70
N SER A 225 -11.61 21.07 6.34
CA SER A 225 -12.86 20.94 7.12
C SER A 225 -12.74 21.47 8.56
N ASN A 226 -11.55 21.89 9.02
CA ASN A 226 -11.27 22.25 10.43
C ASN A 226 -11.66 21.14 11.43
N ILE A 227 -11.49 19.88 11.04
CA ILE A 227 -11.80 18.71 11.87
C ILE A 227 -10.52 18.20 12.53
N SER A 228 -10.46 18.22 13.86
CA SER A 228 -9.30 17.69 14.59
C SER A 228 -9.33 16.17 14.70
N ALA A 229 -8.14 15.54 14.68
CA ALA A 229 -7.97 14.10 14.87
C ALA A 229 -8.59 13.58 16.18
N THR A 230 -8.57 14.39 17.23
CA THR A 230 -9.18 14.04 18.53
C THR A 230 -10.70 13.87 18.44
N LYS A 231 -11.38 14.69 17.63
CA LYS A 231 -12.84 14.68 17.49
C LYS A 231 -13.35 13.48 16.67
N ILE A 232 -12.56 12.99 15.72
CA ILE A 232 -12.97 11.86 14.86
C ILE A 232 -12.76 10.50 15.52
N ASN A 233 -11.88 10.40 16.52
CA ASN A 233 -11.51 9.12 17.14
C ASN A 233 -12.71 8.33 17.70
N GLU A 234 -13.58 9.01 18.45
CA GLU A 234 -14.75 8.36 19.05
C GLU A 234 -15.76 7.94 17.99
N ALA A 235 -15.96 8.76 16.95
CA ALA A 235 -16.86 8.46 15.84
C ALA A 235 -16.37 7.28 14.99
N ILE A 236 -15.07 7.25 14.63
CA ILE A 236 -14.42 6.11 13.95
C ILE A 236 -14.64 4.85 14.79
N ARG A 237 -14.30 4.92 16.09
CA ARG A 237 -14.40 3.77 17.00
C ARG A 237 -15.82 3.22 17.04
N LYS A 238 -16.83 4.07 17.26
CA LYS A 238 -18.24 3.64 17.36
C LYS A 238 -18.72 2.91 16.10
N LYS A 239 -18.42 3.47 14.92
CA LYS A 239 -18.77 2.88 13.62
C LYS A 239 -18.02 1.56 13.38
N ALA A 240 -16.70 1.58 13.54
CA ALA A 240 -15.83 0.45 13.25
C ALA A 240 -16.01 -0.73 14.22
N GLU A 241 -16.23 -0.49 15.52
CA GLU A 241 -16.50 -1.55 16.48
C GLU A 241 -17.79 -2.31 16.15
N THR A 242 -18.84 -1.58 15.78
CA THR A 242 -20.14 -2.16 15.43
C THR A 242 -19.99 -3.09 14.23
N TRP A 243 -19.22 -2.66 13.23
CA TRP A 243 -18.93 -3.46 12.04
C TRP A 243 -18.05 -4.68 12.37
N TYR A 244 -16.98 -4.49 13.14
CA TYR A 244 -16.03 -5.55 13.51
C TYR A 244 -16.71 -6.66 14.33
N LYS A 245 -17.53 -6.30 15.33
CA LYS A 245 -18.31 -7.24 16.15
C LYS A 245 -19.21 -8.12 15.28
N LYS A 246 -19.87 -7.55 14.27
CA LYS A 246 -20.67 -8.32 13.30
C LYS A 246 -19.82 -9.32 12.51
N LYS A 247 -18.62 -8.93 12.05
CA LYS A 247 -17.69 -9.83 11.33
C LYS A 247 -17.23 -10.99 12.20
N VAL A 248 -16.85 -10.75 13.45
CA VAL A 248 -16.43 -11.80 14.39
C VAL A 248 -17.58 -12.77 14.68
N ALA A 249 -18.80 -12.25 14.92
CA ALA A 249 -19.98 -13.08 15.15
C ALA A 249 -20.29 -13.99 13.94
N ASN A 250 -20.20 -13.45 12.72
CA ASN A 250 -20.44 -14.23 11.49
C ASN A 250 -19.37 -15.31 11.27
N LYS A 251 -18.09 -15.01 11.55
CA LYS A 251 -16.99 -15.99 11.51
C LYS A 251 -17.26 -17.16 12.47
N ARG A 252 -17.69 -16.88 13.71
CA ARG A 252 -18.05 -17.90 14.71
C ARG A 252 -19.21 -18.79 14.24
N LYS A 253 -20.27 -18.21 13.67
CA LYS A 253 -21.40 -18.97 13.11
C LYS A 253 -20.97 -19.90 11.97
N ARG A 254 -20.10 -19.42 11.07
CA ARG A 254 -19.59 -20.21 9.95
C ARG A 254 -18.75 -21.41 10.41
N ASN A 255 -17.90 -21.23 11.42
CA ASN A 255 -17.08 -22.31 11.97
C ASN A 255 -17.94 -23.39 12.65
N LYS A 256 -18.96 -22.99 13.42
CA LYS A 256 -19.93 -23.93 14.04
C LYS A 256 -20.70 -24.75 13.00
N ARG A 257 -21.06 -24.17 11.85
CA ARG A 257 -21.72 -24.92 10.76
C ARG A 257 -20.80 -25.94 10.11
N LYS A 258 -19.53 -25.59 9.89
CA LYS A 258 -18.54 -26.53 9.33
C LYS A 258 -18.29 -27.74 10.25
N GLN A 259 -18.29 -27.54 11.56
CA GLN A 259 -18.11 -28.61 12.54
C GLN A 259 -19.32 -29.55 12.70
N LYS A 260 -20.51 -29.16 12.22
CA LYS A 260 -21.72 -29.99 12.26
C LYS A 260 -21.92 -30.85 11.01
N ASN A 261 -21.14 -30.60 9.96
CA ASN A 261 -21.22 -31.28 8.67
C ASN A 261 -20.07 -32.30 8.47
N TYR A 262 -19.33 -32.58 9.53
CA TYR A 262 -18.40 -33.69 9.71
C TYR A 262 -18.90 -34.49 10.91
#